data_AF-A0A9E6AZ57-F1
#
_entry.id   AF-A0A9E6AZ57-F1
#
_cell.length_a   1.000
_cell.length_b   1.000
_cell.length_c   1.000
_cell.angle_alpha   90.00
_cell.angle_beta   90.00
_cell.angle_gamma   90.00
#
_symmetry.space_group_name_H-M   'P 1'
#
loop_
_entity.id
_entity.type
_entity.pdbx_description
1 polymer ?
#
loop_
_entity_poly.entity_id
_entity_poly.type
_entity_poly.pdbx_seq_one_letter_code
_entity_poly.pdbx_strand_id
1 'polypeptide(L)'
;MQNKLLNIYNIIENTGGFVPYYHWQELAKEEFDILKPFLRPTNIIVNSYNCPNPTSPGCPREIIKQKNEIIAICNNQKNIADCANVKLSIQDIIAFEVDWQKLSIKLAEIYNINYAYDKLKYFNNTHKIGNFIPIANKKFPVYLIIPSFVEKIEETLFKLLYEQEQNNFIVIVPTYQMISDNVINKIRNKDSIIFSLEETIIISKSRELIANNFAIELLENFKQKLLDKFASKNKLSFFATPIGATWEDIEIAFKDGHIVQIICKETSKNNFNI
;
A
#
# COMPACT_ATOMS: atom_id res chain seq x y z
N MET A 1 -5.12 12.18 -18.95
CA MET A 1 -3.89 11.57 -18.41
C MET A 1 -4.19 11.17 -16.97
N GLN A 2 -4.15 9.88 -16.63
CA GLN A 2 -4.22 9.47 -15.22
C GLN A 2 -2.85 9.76 -14.60
N ASN A 3 -2.78 10.67 -13.62
CA ASN A 3 -1.55 10.95 -12.90
C ASN A 3 -1.24 9.76 -12.00
N LYS A 4 -0.34 8.89 -12.46
CA LYS A 4 0.21 7.77 -11.70
C LYS A 4 1.33 8.27 -10.78
N LEU A 5 1.49 7.63 -9.62
CA LEU A 5 2.49 7.95 -8.59
C LEU A 5 3.76 7.09 -8.73
N LEU A 6 4.22 6.92 -9.97
CA LEU A 6 5.30 5.98 -10.29
C LEU A 6 6.60 6.37 -9.58
N ASN A 7 6.88 7.67 -9.42
CA ASN A 7 8.09 8.11 -8.75
C ASN A 7 8.06 7.70 -7.27
N ILE A 8 6.97 7.96 -6.54
CA ILE A 8 6.83 7.56 -5.14
C ILE A 8 7.10 6.06 -4.95
N TYR A 9 6.46 5.21 -5.75
CA TYR A 9 6.57 3.76 -5.57
C TYR A 9 7.98 3.25 -5.86
N ASN A 10 8.61 3.75 -6.93
CA ASN A 10 10.01 3.42 -7.23
C ASN A 10 10.96 3.88 -6.12
N ILE A 11 10.73 5.05 -5.51
CA ILE A 11 11.56 5.52 -4.40
C ILE A 11 11.43 4.57 -3.22
N ILE A 12 10.19 4.21 -2.86
CA ILE A 12 9.91 3.31 -1.75
C ILE A 12 10.62 1.96 -1.95
N GLU A 13 10.55 1.39 -3.15
CA GLU A 13 11.18 0.09 -3.45
C GLU A 13 12.71 0.16 -3.41
N ASN A 14 13.30 1.20 -4.00
CA ASN A 14 14.77 1.31 -4.09
C ASN A 14 15.43 1.75 -2.79
N THR A 15 14.70 2.44 -1.91
CA THR A 15 15.25 3.01 -0.67
C THR A 15 14.73 2.35 0.59
N GLY A 16 13.76 1.43 0.46
CA GLY A 16 12.99 0.91 1.60
C GLY A 16 12.12 1.97 2.28
N GLY A 17 11.86 3.09 1.60
CA GLY A 17 11.14 4.23 2.15
C GLY A 17 11.91 5.01 3.21
N PHE A 18 13.25 5.08 3.10
CA PHE A 18 14.12 5.79 4.04
C PHE A 18 15.18 6.60 3.29
N VAL A 19 15.03 7.92 3.23
CA VAL A 19 16.01 8.86 2.63
C VAL A 19 15.95 10.24 3.31
N PRO A 20 16.97 11.09 3.16
CA PRO A 20 16.92 12.49 3.60
C PRO A 20 15.74 13.27 3.04
N TYR A 21 15.29 14.29 3.77
CA TYR A 21 14.18 15.14 3.34
C TYR A 21 14.42 15.77 1.95
N TYR A 22 15.62 16.31 1.70
CA TYR A 22 15.98 16.88 0.39
C TYR A 22 15.86 15.83 -0.73
N HIS A 23 16.23 14.59 -0.44
CA HIS A 23 16.25 13.51 -1.41
C HIS A 23 14.83 13.07 -1.77
N TRP A 24 13.91 13.07 -0.80
CA TRP A 24 12.48 12.90 -1.08
C TRP A 24 11.94 13.98 -2.02
N GLN A 25 12.34 15.25 -1.82
CA GLN A 25 11.91 16.35 -2.69
C GLN A 25 12.48 16.19 -4.11
N GLU A 26 13.75 15.83 -4.24
CA GLU A 26 14.42 15.61 -5.53
C GLU A 26 13.79 14.47 -6.33
N LEU A 27 13.51 13.33 -5.68
CA LEU A 27 12.99 12.16 -6.37
C LEU A 27 11.47 12.23 -6.63
N ALA A 28 10.68 12.66 -5.66
CA ALA A 28 9.21 12.68 -5.79
C ALA A 28 8.70 13.90 -6.58
N LYS A 29 9.48 14.99 -6.67
CA LYS A 29 9.15 16.20 -7.45
C LYS A 29 7.72 16.68 -7.16
N GLU A 30 6.86 16.74 -8.18
CA GLU A 30 5.46 17.19 -8.07
C GLU A 30 4.58 16.27 -7.20
N GLU A 31 4.99 15.02 -7.01
CA GLU A 31 4.33 14.03 -6.16
C GLU A 31 4.71 14.20 -4.68
N PHE A 32 5.73 15.01 -4.35
CA PHE A 32 6.23 15.15 -2.99
C PHE A 32 5.16 15.64 -2.01
N ASP A 33 4.34 16.62 -2.39
CA ASP A 33 3.28 17.14 -1.53
C ASP A 33 2.20 16.09 -1.20
N ILE A 34 2.04 15.10 -2.08
CA ILE A 34 1.09 13.99 -1.90
C ILE A 34 1.69 12.96 -0.93
N LEU A 35 3.00 12.73 -1.01
CA LEU A 35 3.71 11.78 -0.15
C LEU A 35 3.95 12.33 1.26
N LYS A 36 4.25 13.63 1.37
CA LYS A 36 4.71 14.31 2.59
C LYS A 36 3.88 13.99 3.86
N PRO A 37 2.53 13.90 3.82
CA PRO A 37 1.74 13.53 5.00
C PRO A 37 2.05 12.13 5.56
N PHE A 38 2.58 11.24 4.72
CA PHE A 38 2.97 9.87 5.05
C PHE A 38 4.46 9.74 5.36
N LEU A 39 5.21 10.83 5.49
CA LEU A 39 6.60 10.82 5.91
C LEU A 39 6.71 11.29 7.36
N ARG A 40 7.64 10.70 8.11
CA ARG A 40 8.00 11.14 9.45
C ARG A 40 9.51 11.33 9.60
N PRO A 41 9.96 12.37 10.31
CA PRO A 41 11.38 12.53 10.61
C PRO A 41 11.88 11.39 11.49
N THR A 42 13.14 11.02 11.31
CA THR A 42 13.86 10.10 12.20
C THR A 42 14.90 10.86 13.02
N ASN A 43 15.59 10.15 13.93
CA ASN A 43 16.71 10.71 14.68
C ASN A 43 18.06 10.59 13.94
N ILE A 44 18.05 10.11 12.69
CA ILE A 44 19.25 9.90 11.90
C ILE A 44 19.53 11.17 11.08
N ILE A 45 20.77 11.66 11.20
CA ILE A 45 21.27 12.76 10.40
C ILE A 45 22.25 12.20 9.38
N VAL A 46 22.04 12.50 8.11
CA VAL A 46 22.96 12.09 7.05
C VAL A 46 24.19 12.98 7.00
N ASN A 47 25.29 12.41 6.51
CA ASN A 47 26.59 13.06 6.38
C ASN A 47 26.95 13.40 4.92
N SER A 48 26.09 13.04 3.97
CA SER A 48 26.26 13.33 2.55
C SER A 48 25.05 14.03 1.94
N TYR A 49 25.30 14.85 0.93
CA TYR A 49 24.31 15.60 0.16
C TYR A 49 24.56 15.41 -1.34
N ASN A 50 23.52 15.26 -2.16
CA ASN A 50 23.71 15.08 -3.61
C ASN A 50 24.16 16.39 -4.25
N CYS A 51 25.19 16.37 -5.09
CA CYS A 51 25.58 17.58 -5.82
C CYS A 51 24.43 18.03 -6.76
N PRO A 52 23.95 19.29 -6.68
CA PRO A 52 22.97 19.84 -7.62
C PRO A 52 23.50 19.94 -9.05
N ASN A 53 24.82 20.05 -9.21
CA ASN A 53 25.53 20.09 -10.49
C ASN A 53 26.52 18.92 -10.56
N PRO A 54 26.05 17.67 -10.69
CA PRO A 54 26.92 16.50 -10.63
C PRO A 54 27.76 16.40 -11.91
N THR A 55 29.09 16.31 -11.76
CA THR A 55 30.00 16.02 -12.88
C THR A 55 30.03 14.52 -13.23
N SER A 56 29.46 13.68 -12.36
CA SER A 56 29.27 12.24 -12.54
C SER A 56 28.03 11.80 -11.76
N PRO A 57 27.32 10.74 -12.19
CA PRO A 57 26.21 10.17 -11.42
C PRO A 57 26.62 9.90 -9.97
N GLY A 58 25.79 10.33 -9.02
CA GLY A 58 26.01 10.10 -7.59
C GLY A 58 27.14 10.90 -6.95
N CYS A 59 27.59 12.02 -7.55
CA CYS A 59 28.63 12.90 -6.98
C CYS A 59 28.22 13.40 -5.57
N PRO A 60 28.85 12.90 -4.49
CA PRO A 60 28.43 13.25 -3.14
C PRO A 60 29.20 14.48 -2.63
N ARG A 61 28.49 15.33 -1.90
CA ARG A 61 29.05 16.41 -1.09
C ARG A 61 29.07 16.00 0.37
N GLU A 62 30.12 16.38 1.09
CA GLU A 62 30.24 16.15 2.52
C GLU A 62 29.51 17.24 3.30
N ILE A 63 28.71 16.84 4.30
CA ILE A 63 28.00 17.79 5.17
C ILE A 63 28.87 18.15 6.36
N ILE A 64 29.24 19.42 6.47
CA ILE A 64 29.98 19.97 7.60
C ILE A 64 29.04 20.81 8.46
N LYS A 65 29.07 20.55 9.76
CA LYS A 65 28.40 21.37 10.79
C LYS A 65 29.41 22.30 11.43
N GLN A 66 29.24 23.60 11.24
CA GLN A 66 29.95 24.65 11.95
C GLN A 66 29.02 25.28 13.01
N LYS A 67 29.57 26.11 13.92
CA LYS A 67 28.83 26.64 15.08
C LYS A 67 27.46 27.23 14.75
N ASN A 68 27.32 27.90 13.61
CA ASN A 68 26.07 28.56 13.20
C ASN A 68 25.53 28.10 11.84
N GLU A 69 26.22 27.19 11.15
CA GLU A 69 25.89 26.85 9.76
C GLU A 69 26.08 25.37 9.47
N ILE A 70 25.22 24.84 8.60
CA ILE A 70 25.35 23.51 8.02
C ILE A 70 25.61 23.73 6.53
N ILE A 71 26.70 23.21 6.03
CA ILE A 71 27.12 23.40 4.63
C ILE A 71 27.48 22.06 3.99
N ALA A 72 27.04 21.85 2.75
CA ALA A 72 27.51 20.76 1.91
C ALA A 72 28.66 21.23 1.03
N ILE A 73 29.83 20.62 1.19
CA ILE A 73 31.06 20.94 0.46
C ILE A 73 31.38 19.86 -0.58
N CYS A 74 31.92 20.28 -1.73
CA CYS A 74 32.36 19.34 -2.75
C CYS A 74 33.76 18.80 -2.44
N ASN A 75 33.90 17.47 -2.31
CA ASN A 75 35.20 16.82 -2.12
C ASN A 75 35.91 16.52 -3.45
N ASN A 76 35.36 16.94 -4.60
CA ASN A 76 35.96 16.69 -5.91
C ASN A 76 37.01 17.77 -6.26
N GLN A 77 38.28 17.45 -6.01
CA GLN A 77 39.43 18.35 -6.18
C GLN A 77 39.65 18.86 -7.61
N LYS A 78 39.07 18.21 -8.64
CA LYS A 78 39.30 18.57 -10.05
C LYS A 78 38.40 19.68 -10.59
N ASN A 79 37.24 19.96 -9.98
CA ASN A 79 36.23 20.91 -10.46
C ASN A 79 35.68 21.81 -9.34
N ILE A 80 36.54 22.27 -8.43
CA ILE A 80 36.17 23.11 -7.28
C ILE A 80 35.57 24.47 -7.71
N ALA A 81 36.04 25.04 -8.83
CA ALA A 81 35.67 26.40 -9.25
C ALA A 81 34.17 26.57 -9.54
N ASP A 82 33.48 25.54 -10.02
CA ASP A 82 32.06 25.60 -10.41
C ASP A 82 31.11 24.95 -9.38
N CYS A 83 31.65 24.46 -8.26
CA CYS A 83 30.91 23.66 -7.29
C CYS A 83 30.73 24.41 -5.96
N ALA A 84 29.93 25.49 -5.98
CA ALA A 84 29.67 26.30 -4.79
C ALA A 84 29.09 25.49 -3.61
N ASN A 85 29.49 25.87 -2.40
CA ASN A 85 28.95 25.31 -1.14
C ASN A 85 27.43 25.52 -1.09
N VAL A 86 26.70 24.52 -0.61
CA VAL A 86 25.25 24.61 -0.42
C VAL A 86 24.96 24.77 1.06
N LYS A 87 24.25 25.85 1.42
CA LYS A 87 23.78 26.06 2.79
C LYS A 87 22.56 25.17 3.03
N LEU A 88 22.59 24.42 4.11
CA LEU A 88 21.54 23.47 4.49
C LEU A 88 20.92 23.88 5.82
N SER A 89 19.66 23.52 6.01
CA SER A 89 18.99 23.51 7.30
C SER A 89 19.14 22.13 7.97
N ILE A 90 18.81 22.06 9.26
CA ILE A 90 18.74 20.79 9.97
C ILE A 90 17.72 19.85 9.31
N GLN A 91 16.60 20.40 8.82
CA GLN A 91 15.54 19.62 8.19
C GLN A 91 16.03 18.90 6.93
N ASP A 92 16.89 19.55 6.14
CA ASP A 92 17.43 18.97 4.90
C ASP A 92 18.24 17.71 5.18
N ILE A 93 18.97 17.67 6.29
CA ILE A 93 19.90 16.59 6.61
C ILE A 93 19.31 15.52 7.53
N ILE A 94 18.08 15.69 8.01
CA ILE A 94 17.36 14.65 8.75
C ILE A 94 16.86 13.61 7.75
N ALA A 95 17.11 12.33 8.05
CA ALA A 95 16.49 11.23 7.32
C ALA A 95 15.01 11.13 7.68
N PHE A 96 14.18 10.98 6.67
CA PHE A 96 12.74 10.75 6.78
C PHE A 96 12.44 9.33 6.34
N GLU A 97 11.52 8.70 7.06
CA GLU A 97 10.98 7.40 6.68
C GLU A 97 9.50 7.48 6.37
N VAL A 98 9.01 6.53 5.58
CA VAL A 98 7.57 6.33 5.42
C VAL A 98 6.95 5.91 6.75
N ASP A 99 5.94 6.65 7.16
CA ASP A 99 5.05 6.27 8.25
C ASP A 99 4.09 5.18 7.73
N TRP A 100 4.57 3.93 7.76
CA TRP A 100 3.83 2.77 7.28
C TRP A 100 2.48 2.61 7.94
N GLN A 101 2.32 3.07 9.19
CA GLN A 101 1.06 2.99 9.90
C GLN A 101 0.06 3.98 9.31
N LYS A 102 0.45 5.25 9.13
CA LYS A 102 -0.40 6.27 8.47
C LYS A 102 -0.73 5.89 7.04
N LEU A 103 0.24 5.41 6.28
CA LEU A 103 -0.01 4.94 4.91
C LEU A 103 -1.00 3.77 4.91
N SER A 104 -0.84 2.81 5.82
CA SER A 104 -1.77 1.67 5.95
C SER A 104 -3.19 2.10 6.29
N ILE A 105 -3.38 3.11 7.15
CA ILE A 105 -4.70 3.68 7.42
C ILE A 105 -5.31 4.21 6.12
N LYS A 106 -4.55 5.01 5.36
CA LYS A 106 -5.05 5.58 4.11
C LYS A 106 -5.38 4.53 3.07
N LEU A 107 -4.54 3.51 2.91
CA LEU A 107 -4.81 2.38 2.02
C LEU A 107 -6.04 1.60 2.46
N ALA A 108 -6.24 1.41 3.77
CA ALA A 108 -7.42 0.74 4.29
C ALA A 108 -8.71 1.50 3.95
N GLU A 109 -8.71 2.83 4.07
CA GLU A 109 -9.82 3.68 3.63
C GLU A 109 -10.09 3.53 2.12
N ILE A 110 -9.03 3.65 1.31
CA ILE A 110 -9.11 3.63 -0.16
C ILE A 110 -9.73 2.32 -0.67
N TYR A 111 -9.35 1.19 -0.09
CA TYR A 111 -9.81 -0.14 -0.53
C TYR A 111 -10.95 -0.70 0.33
N ASN A 112 -11.53 0.10 1.23
CA ASN A 112 -12.59 -0.34 2.15
C ASN A 112 -12.21 -1.60 2.96
N ILE A 113 -11.01 -1.61 3.51
CA ILE A 113 -10.46 -2.69 4.35
C ILE A 113 -10.70 -2.34 5.82
N ASN A 114 -11.07 -3.32 6.63
CA ASN A 114 -11.11 -3.13 8.07
C ASN A 114 -9.69 -3.05 8.64
N TYR A 115 -9.27 -1.85 9.02
CA TYR A 115 -7.92 -1.56 9.49
C TYR A 115 -7.56 -2.35 10.75
N ALA A 116 -6.44 -3.05 10.70
CA ALA A 116 -5.88 -3.81 11.83
C ALA A 116 -4.38 -4.01 11.58
N TYR A 117 -3.61 -2.97 11.86
CA TYR A 117 -2.19 -2.92 11.52
C TYR A 117 -1.34 -3.86 12.37
N ASP A 118 -0.44 -4.60 11.72
CA ASP A 118 0.64 -5.33 12.38
C ASP A 118 1.90 -5.36 11.51
N LYS A 119 3.06 -5.15 12.11
CA LYS A 119 4.36 -5.28 11.42
C LYS A 119 4.89 -6.68 11.66
N LEU A 120 4.92 -7.49 10.61
CA LEU A 120 5.28 -8.90 10.72
C LEU A 120 6.79 -9.06 10.92
N LYS A 121 7.21 -9.36 12.15
CA LYS A 121 8.63 -9.42 12.56
C LYS A 121 9.49 -10.39 11.73
N TYR A 122 8.90 -11.47 11.23
CA TYR A 122 9.61 -12.53 10.50
C TYR A 122 9.41 -12.48 8.99
N PHE A 123 8.91 -11.35 8.47
CA PHE A 123 8.66 -11.13 7.06
C PHE A 123 9.36 -9.84 6.62
N ASN A 124 10.06 -9.88 5.49
CA ASN A 124 10.84 -8.75 5.02
C ASN A 124 9.91 -7.58 4.68
N ASN A 125 10.05 -6.46 5.38
CA ASN A 125 9.29 -5.21 5.17
C ASN A 125 7.81 -5.43 4.83
N THR A 126 7.16 -6.32 5.59
CA THR A 126 5.78 -6.71 5.38
C THR A 126 4.89 -6.18 6.50
N HIS A 127 3.82 -5.53 6.09
CA HIS A 127 2.84 -4.90 6.96
C HIS A 127 1.49 -5.54 6.71
N LYS A 128 0.86 -6.11 7.74
CA LYS A 128 -0.57 -6.39 7.68
C LYS A 128 -1.30 -5.06 7.82
N ILE A 129 -2.03 -4.64 6.80
CA ILE A 129 -2.82 -3.40 6.83
C ILE A 129 -4.13 -3.63 7.61
N GLY A 130 -4.73 -4.80 7.42
CA GLY A 130 -6.03 -5.10 7.99
C GLY A 130 -6.63 -6.38 7.45
N ASN A 131 -7.96 -6.43 7.41
CA ASN A 131 -8.69 -7.57 6.89
C ASN A 131 -9.79 -7.11 5.91
N PHE A 132 -9.86 -7.75 4.76
CA PHE A 132 -10.98 -7.68 3.85
C PHE A 132 -12.10 -8.59 4.38
N ILE A 133 -13.32 -8.06 4.47
CA ILE A 133 -14.46 -8.73 5.10
C ILE A 133 -15.64 -8.73 4.11
N PRO A 134 -15.69 -9.69 3.17
CA PRO A 134 -16.77 -9.78 2.20
C PRO A 134 -18.08 -10.33 2.82
N ILE A 135 -17.96 -11.07 3.94
CA ILE A 135 -19.08 -11.65 4.70
C ILE A 135 -18.75 -11.49 6.19
N ALA A 136 -19.78 -11.25 7.01
CA ALA A 136 -19.67 -11.28 8.46
C ALA A 136 -18.90 -12.52 8.95
N ASN A 137 -17.98 -12.32 9.89
CA ASN A 137 -17.10 -13.35 10.47
C ASN A 137 -16.14 -14.06 9.50
N LYS A 138 -16.00 -13.61 8.24
CA LYS A 138 -14.94 -14.08 7.32
C LYS A 138 -13.93 -12.97 7.08
N LYS A 139 -12.75 -13.12 7.67
CA LYS A 139 -11.66 -12.13 7.62
C LYS A 139 -10.54 -12.66 6.74
N PHE A 140 -10.18 -11.92 5.70
CA PHE A 140 -9.06 -12.23 4.82
C PHE A 140 -7.97 -11.19 5.02
N PRO A 141 -6.76 -11.58 5.45
CA PRO A 141 -5.74 -10.59 5.75
C PRO A 141 -5.29 -9.86 4.48
N VAL A 142 -4.98 -8.58 4.64
CA VAL A 142 -4.40 -7.74 3.58
C VAL A 142 -3.00 -7.34 3.99
N TYR A 143 -2.03 -7.68 3.15
CA TYR A 143 -0.61 -7.41 3.37
C TYR A 143 -0.09 -6.38 2.38
N LEU A 144 0.62 -5.37 2.86
CA LEU A 144 1.51 -4.53 2.07
C LEU A 144 2.93 -5.06 2.21
N ILE A 145 3.52 -5.46 1.10
CA ILE A 145 4.91 -5.93 1.05
C ILE A 145 5.71 -4.86 0.32
N ILE A 146 6.75 -4.35 0.98
CA ILE A 146 7.67 -3.39 0.37
C ILE A 146 8.90 -4.17 -0.11
N PRO A 147 9.06 -4.33 -1.44
CA PRO A 147 10.25 -4.98 -1.98
C PRO A 147 11.51 -4.30 -1.47
N SER A 148 12.56 -5.09 -1.28
CA SER A 148 13.91 -4.57 -1.06
C SER A 148 14.91 -5.31 -1.94
N PHE A 149 14.66 -6.59 -2.21
CA PHE A 149 15.40 -7.44 -3.15
C PHE A 149 14.42 -8.50 -3.70
N VAL A 150 14.62 -8.96 -4.95
CA VAL A 150 13.71 -9.89 -5.63
C VAL A 150 13.62 -11.22 -4.87
N GLU A 151 14.76 -11.76 -4.44
CA GLU A 151 14.83 -13.03 -3.72
C GLU A 151 14.04 -12.98 -2.40
N LYS A 152 14.10 -11.82 -1.73
CA LYS A 152 13.41 -11.59 -0.46
C LYS A 152 11.90 -11.48 -0.61
N ILE A 153 11.41 -10.97 -1.75
CA ILE A 153 9.95 -10.87 -1.97
C ILE A 153 9.35 -12.23 -2.27
N GLU A 154 10.02 -13.05 -3.08
CA GLU A 154 9.55 -14.40 -3.38
C GLU A 154 9.52 -15.26 -2.11
N GLU A 155 10.59 -15.23 -1.31
CA GLU A 155 10.65 -15.92 -0.01
C GLU A 155 9.50 -15.50 0.91
N THR A 156 9.26 -14.19 1.04
CA THR A 156 8.17 -13.62 1.86
C THR A 156 6.81 -14.11 1.37
N LEU A 157 6.57 -14.10 0.06
CA LEU A 157 5.32 -14.53 -0.54
C LEU A 157 5.10 -16.04 -0.41
N PHE A 158 6.13 -16.87 -0.58
CA PHE A 158 6.03 -18.31 -0.34
C PHE A 158 5.78 -18.63 1.14
N LYS A 159 6.42 -17.90 2.05
CA LYS A 159 6.16 -18.03 3.48
C LYS A 159 4.73 -17.67 3.84
N LEU A 160 4.18 -16.57 3.30
CA LEU A 160 2.78 -16.21 3.47
C LEU A 160 1.85 -17.31 2.93
N LEU A 161 2.13 -17.84 1.74
CA LEU A 161 1.34 -18.94 1.16
C LEU A 161 1.36 -20.21 2.02
N TYR A 162 2.46 -20.49 2.72
CA TYR A 162 2.60 -21.66 3.59
C TYR A 162 1.91 -21.48 4.94
N GLU A 163 2.03 -20.30 5.57
CA GLU A 163 1.48 -20.04 6.91
C GLU A 163 -0.04 -19.80 6.92
N GLN A 164 -0.64 -19.42 5.79
CA GLN A 164 -2.08 -19.13 5.72
C GLN A 164 -2.91 -20.40 5.51
N GLU A 165 -3.51 -20.91 6.60
CA GLU A 165 -4.38 -22.10 6.59
C GLU A 165 -5.50 -22.03 5.55
N GLN A 166 -6.12 -20.85 5.37
CA GLN A 166 -7.28 -20.69 4.51
C GLN A 166 -6.96 -20.33 3.05
N ASN A 167 -5.67 -20.16 2.68
CA ASN A 167 -5.22 -19.80 1.32
C ASN A 167 -6.09 -18.71 0.68
N ASN A 168 -6.44 -17.66 1.40
CA ASN A 168 -7.25 -16.56 0.86
C ASN A 168 -6.75 -15.27 1.51
N PHE A 169 -5.99 -14.46 0.78
CA PHE A 169 -5.49 -13.17 1.27
C PHE A 169 -5.28 -12.20 0.12
N ILE A 170 -5.04 -10.93 0.46
CA ILE A 170 -4.74 -9.88 -0.49
C ILE A 170 -3.30 -9.43 -0.26
N VAL A 171 -2.53 -9.35 -1.34
CA VAL A 171 -1.20 -8.75 -1.35
C VAL A 171 -1.24 -7.44 -2.14
N ILE A 172 -0.68 -6.41 -1.54
CA ILE A 172 -0.45 -5.11 -2.13
C ILE A 172 1.06 -4.89 -2.21
N VAL A 173 1.54 -4.44 -3.36
CA VAL A 173 2.95 -4.10 -3.60
C VAL A 173 3.03 -2.71 -4.22
N PRO A 174 4.14 -1.96 -4.12
CA PRO A 174 4.23 -0.65 -4.75
C PRO A 174 4.14 -0.75 -6.29
N THR A 175 5.00 -1.59 -6.88
CA THR A 175 5.01 -1.93 -8.31
C THR A 175 5.17 -3.44 -8.51
N TYR A 176 5.06 -3.92 -9.76
CA TYR A 176 5.38 -5.29 -10.12
C TYR A 176 6.84 -5.51 -10.53
N GLN A 177 7.69 -4.48 -10.52
CA GLN A 177 9.05 -4.56 -11.10
C GLN A 177 9.91 -5.67 -10.49
N MET A 178 9.68 -6.00 -9.22
CA MET A 178 10.46 -6.98 -8.47
C MET A 178 9.74 -8.33 -8.30
N ILE A 179 8.62 -8.57 -9.00
CA ILE A 179 7.78 -9.76 -8.81
C ILE A 179 7.70 -10.54 -10.12
N SER A 180 8.05 -11.82 -10.06
CA SER A 180 7.95 -12.72 -11.21
C SER A 180 6.50 -13.16 -11.47
N ASP A 181 6.16 -13.39 -12.74
CA ASP A 181 4.87 -13.95 -13.15
C ASP A 181 4.57 -15.30 -12.46
N ASN A 182 5.61 -16.09 -12.19
CA ASN A 182 5.49 -17.36 -11.48
C ASN A 182 4.91 -17.16 -10.08
N VAL A 183 5.37 -16.15 -9.35
CA VAL A 183 4.87 -15.82 -8.01
C VAL A 183 3.43 -15.31 -8.08
N ILE A 184 3.14 -14.41 -9.03
CA ILE A 184 1.78 -13.90 -9.24
C ILE A 184 0.81 -15.05 -9.51
N ASN A 185 1.18 -15.98 -10.40
CA ASN A 185 0.35 -17.13 -10.74
C ASN A 185 0.16 -18.08 -9.56
N LYS A 186 1.20 -18.33 -8.74
CA LYS A 186 1.06 -19.16 -7.54
C LYS A 186 0.11 -18.57 -6.50
N ILE A 187 0.13 -17.24 -6.30
CA ILE A 187 -0.82 -16.55 -5.41
C ILE A 187 -2.24 -16.71 -5.94
N ARG A 188 -2.45 -16.47 -7.24
CA ARG A 188 -3.77 -16.57 -7.89
C ARG A 188 -4.35 -18.00 -7.85
N ASN A 189 -3.50 -19.01 -8.01
CA ASN A 189 -3.88 -20.43 -7.90
C ASN A 189 -4.32 -20.84 -6.48
N LYS A 190 -3.95 -20.03 -5.48
CA LYS A 190 -4.33 -20.21 -4.08
C LYS A 190 -5.41 -19.21 -3.69
N ASP A 191 -6.43 -19.01 -4.53
CA ASP A 191 -7.61 -18.16 -4.28
C ASP A 191 -7.33 -16.82 -3.57
N SER A 192 -6.18 -16.24 -3.87
CA SER A 192 -5.68 -14.99 -3.30
C SER A 192 -5.42 -14.03 -4.44
N ILE A 193 -5.36 -12.74 -4.14
CA ILE A 193 -5.10 -11.71 -5.15
C ILE A 193 -3.85 -10.92 -4.78
N ILE A 194 -3.14 -10.48 -5.81
CA ILE A 194 -2.02 -9.55 -5.72
C ILE A 194 -2.27 -8.41 -6.71
N PHE A 195 -2.03 -7.18 -6.26
CA PHE A 195 -2.08 -5.98 -7.10
C PHE A 195 -1.07 -4.92 -6.68
N SER A 196 -0.71 -4.04 -7.60
CA SER A 196 0.23 -2.94 -7.34
C SER A 196 -0.49 -1.63 -7.02
N LEU A 197 0.11 -0.80 -6.18
CA LEU A 197 -0.36 0.56 -5.90
C LEU A 197 -0.27 1.44 -7.15
N GLU A 198 0.75 1.22 -7.99
CA GLU A 198 0.93 1.91 -9.27
C GLU A 198 -0.27 1.75 -10.22
N GLU A 199 -0.86 0.55 -10.26
CA GLU A 199 -1.99 0.26 -11.15
C GLU A 199 -3.35 0.58 -10.54
N THR A 200 -3.44 0.67 -9.21
CA THR A 200 -4.74 0.71 -8.52
C THR A 200 -5.04 2.04 -7.84
N ILE A 201 -4.03 2.89 -7.62
CA ILE A 201 -4.19 4.22 -7.03
C ILE A 201 -3.94 5.31 -8.07
N ILE A 202 -4.83 6.30 -8.09
CA ILE A 202 -4.69 7.52 -8.86
C ILE A 202 -4.87 8.74 -7.95
N ILE A 203 -4.44 9.90 -8.46
CA ILE A 203 -4.69 11.19 -7.82
C ILE A 203 -5.99 11.78 -8.37
N SER A 204 -6.93 12.09 -7.49
CA SER A 204 -8.18 12.78 -7.82
C SER A 204 -7.93 14.23 -8.25
N LYS A 205 -8.97 14.91 -8.77
CA LYS A 205 -8.90 16.36 -9.02
C LYS A 205 -8.67 17.19 -7.75
N SER A 206 -9.07 16.68 -6.59
CA SER A 206 -8.82 17.29 -5.26
C SER A 206 -7.42 17.01 -4.71
N ARG A 207 -6.52 16.38 -5.49
CA ARG A 207 -5.18 15.93 -5.07
C ARG A 207 -5.20 14.87 -3.97
N GLU A 208 -6.24 14.04 -3.92
CA GLU A 208 -6.37 12.95 -2.97
C GLU A 208 -6.05 11.61 -3.62
N LEU A 209 -5.49 10.69 -2.83
CA LEU A 209 -5.30 9.30 -3.23
C LEU A 209 -6.65 8.57 -3.24
N ILE A 210 -7.02 8.01 -4.39
CA ILE A 210 -8.24 7.22 -4.57
C ILE A 210 -7.97 5.94 -5.34
N ALA A 211 -8.79 4.92 -5.11
CA ALA A 211 -8.80 3.71 -5.93
C ALA A 211 -9.37 4.05 -7.33
N ASN A 212 -8.79 3.48 -8.37
CA ASN A 212 -9.37 3.56 -9.72
C ASN A 212 -10.40 2.45 -9.97
N ASN A 213 -11.10 2.52 -11.12
CA ASN A 213 -12.12 1.54 -11.47
C ASN A 213 -11.59 0.11 -11.54
N PHE A 214 -10.35 -0.08 -12.01
CA PHE A 214 -9.72 -1.41 -12.06
C PHE A 214 -9.59 -2.02 -10.66
N ALA A 215 -9.16 -1.24 -9.67
CA ALA A 215 -9.05 -1.68 -8.29
C ALA A 215 -10.41 -2.07 -7.69
N ILE A 216 -11.45 -1.27 -7.97
CA ILE A 216 -12.81 -1.52 -7.52
C ILE A 216 -13.34 -2.84 -8.11
N GLU A 217 -13.20 -3.01 -9.43
CA GLU A 217 -13.60 -4.23 -10.13
C GLU A 217 -12.83 -5.46 -9.64
N LEU A 218 -11.52 -5.33 -9.38
CA LEU A 218 -10.69 -6.40 -8.86
C LEU A 218 -11.18 -6.90 -7.49
N LEU A 219 -11.49 -5.98 -6.57
CA LEU A 219 -11.97 -6.33 -5.23
C LEU A 219 -13.40 -6.89 -5.24
N GLU A 220 -14.30 -6.35 -6.07
CA GLU A 220 -15.65 -6.91 -6.21
C GLU A 220 -15.62 -8.31 -6.86
N ASN A 221 -14.78 -8.54 -7.87
CA ASN A 221 -14.58 -9.88 -8.45
C ASN A 221 -14.02 -10.86 -7.42
N PHE A 222 -13.07 -10.41 -6.60
CA PHE A 222 -12.53 -11.23 -5.51
C PHE A 222 -13.61 -11.58 -4.48
N LYS A 223 -14.40 -10.59 -4.06
CA LYS A 223 -15.55 -10.78 -3.17
C LYS A 223 -16.54 -11.79 -3.76
N GLN A 224 -16.95 -11.65 -5.02
CA GLN A 224 -17.89 -12.56 -5.65
C GLN A 224 -17.35 -14.00 -5.69
N LYS A 225 -16.08 -14.19 -6.08
CA LYS A 225 -15.42 -15.50 -6.05
C LYS A 225 -15.46 -16.14 -4.66
N LEU A 226 -15.26 -15.35 -3.60
CA LEU A 226 -15.36 -15.82 -2.22
C LEU A 226 -16.79 -16.21 -1.86
N LEU A 227 -17.79 -15.39 -2.21
CA LEU A 227 -19.20 -15.69 -1.97
C LEU A 227 -19.62 -17.01 -2.62
N ASP A 228 -19.24 -17.23 -3.88
CA ASP A 228 -19.57 -18.45 -4.64
C ASP A 228 -18.94 -19.70 -4.00
N LYS A 229 -17.69 -19.58 -3.53
CA LYS A 229 -16.97 -20.64 -2.80
C LYS A 229 -17.67 -20.98 -1.46
N PHE A 230 -18.20 -19.98 -0.75
CA PHE A 230 -18.92 -20.23 0.50
C PHE A 230 -20.33 -20.77 0.28
N ALA A 231 -21.02 -20.32 -0.77
CA ALA A 231 -22.37 -20.77 -1.11
C ALA A 231 -22.38 -22.26 -1.46
N SER A 232 -21.43 -22.66 -2.32
CA SER A 232 -21.25 -24.06 -2.71
C SER A 232 -20.87 -24.97 -1.55
N LYS A 233 -20.04 -24.50 -0.60
CA LYS A 233 -19.59 -25.33 0.53
C LYS A 233 -20.63 -25.51 1.63
N ASN A 234 -21.44 -24.50 1.91
CA ASN A 234 -22.31 -24.47 3.09
C ASN A 234 -23.81 -24.46 2.80
N LYS A 235 -24.25 -24.57 1.53
CA LYS A 235 -25.64 -24.31 1.10
C LYS A 235 -26.19 -22.96 1.62
N LEU A 236 -25.29 -21.99 1.85
CA LEU A 236 -25.68 -20.66 2.32
C LEU A 236 -26.19 -19.84 1.14
N SER A 237 -27.34 -19.21 1.31
CA SER A 237 -27.85 -18.22 0.37
C SER A 237 -27.31 -16.84 0.77
N PHE A 238 -26.60 -16.18 -0.15
CA PHE A 238 -26.24 -14.77 0.00
C PHE A 238 -27.26 -13.90 -0.71
N PHE A 239 -27.50 -12.69 -0.19
CA PHE A 239 -28.26 -11.64 -0.85
C PHE A 239 -27.41 -10.36 -0.84
N ALA A 240 -27.48 -9.59 -1.91
CA ALA A 240 -26.71 -8.36 -2.04
C ALA A 240 -27.20 -7.34 -1.01
N THR A 241 -26.28 -6.70 -0.30
CA THR A 241 -26.56 -5.53 0.54
C THR A 241 -26.35 -4.27 -0.28
N PRO A 242 -27.39 -3.44 -0.51
CA PRO A 242 -27.26 -2.18 -1.22
C PRO A 242 -26.20 -1.26 -0.58
N ILE A 243 -25.60 -0.38 -1.40
CA ILE A 243 -24.61 0.59 -0.91
C ILE A 243 -25.23 1.46 0.20
N GLY A 244 -24.47 1.64 1.28
CA GLY A 244 -24.89 2.41 2.45
C GLY A 244 -26.01 1.75 3.25
N ALA A 245 -26.27 0.45 3.09
CA ALA A 245 -27.16 -0.29 3.97
C ALA A 245 -26.56 -0.47 5.36
N THR A 246 -27.40 -0.27 6.37
CA THR A 246 -27.11 -0.46 7.79
C THR A 246 -27.89 -1.65 8.32
N TRP A 247 -27.62 -2.08 9.55
CA TRP A 247 -28.38 -3.16 10.19
C TRP A 247 -29.86 -2.80 10.41
N GLU A 248 -30.15 -1.52 10.56
CA GLU A 248 -31.51 -0.99 10.73
C GLU A 248 -32.34 -1.11 9.44
N ASP A 249 -31.67 -1.25 8.29
CA ASP A 249 -32.33 -1.44 6.99
C ASP A 249 -32.72 -2.90 6.70
N ILE A 250 -32.42 -3.83 7.63
CA ILE A 250 -32.68 -5.27 7.45
C ILE A 250 -33.98 -5.67 8.16
N GLU A 251 -34.94 -6.13 7.38
CA GLU A 251 -36.16 -6.75 7.89
C GLU A 251 -36.12 -8.27 7.64
N ILE A 252 -36.46 -9.05 8.67
CA ILE A 252 -36.55 -10.50 8.62
C ILE A 252 -37.97 -10.89 9.00
N ALA A 253 -38.69 -11.53 8.08
CA ALA A 253 -40.07 -11.97 8.28
C ALA A 253 -40.21 -13.47 7.97
N PHE A 254 -40.91 -14.20 8.84
CA PHE A 254 -41.30 -15.59 8.60
C PHE A 254 -42.66 -15.60 7.90
N LYS A 255 -42.76 -16.16 6.69
CA LYS A 255 -44.01 -16.16 5.93
C LYS A 255 -44.98 -17.27 6.31
N ASP A 256 -44.47 -18.47 6.51
CA ASP A 256 -45.29 -19.67 6.72
C ASP A 256 -44.61 -20.68 7.67
N GLY A 257 -43.69 -20.22 8.51
CA GLY A 257 -42.92 -21.05 9.44
C GLY A 257 -41.79 -21.86 8.81
N HIS A 258 -41.73 -21.95 7.48
CA HIS A 258 -40.70 -22.68 6.73
C HIS A 258 -39.91 -21.78 5.78
N ILE A 259 -40.46 -20.62 5.41
CA ILE A 259 -39.84 -19.62 4.54
C ILE A 259 -39.49 -18.37 5.34
N VAL A 260 -38.21 -18.01 5.33
CA VAL A 260 -37.76 -16.66 5.75
C VAL A 260 -37.67 -15.77 4.52
N GLN A 261 -38.27 -14.59 4.63
CA GLN A 261 -38.03 -13.47 3.74
C GLN A 261 -37.06 -12.51 4.43
N ILE A 262 -36.00 -12.14 3.70
CA ILE A 262 -35.07 -11.10 4.13
C ILE A 262 -35.16 -9.94 3.14
N ILE A 263 -35.38 -8.74 3.67
CA ILE A 263 -35.47 -7.48 2.93
C ILE A 263 -34.35 -6.56 3.43
N CYS A 264 -33.65 -5.92 2.50
CA CYS A 264 -32.62 -4.93 2.79
C CYS A 264 -32.82 -3.74 1.84
N LYS A 265 -33.37 -2.64 2.36
CA LYS A 265 -33.92 -1.52 1.56
C LYS A 265 -34.87 -2.02 0.47
N GLU A 266 -34.64 -1.64 -0.80
CA GLU A 266 -35.48 -2.04 -1.95
C GLU A 266 -35.19 -3.47 -2.45
N THR A 267 -34.21 -4.17 -1.87
CA THR A 267 -33.81 -5.51 -2.33
C THR A 267 -34.46 -6.55 -1.44
N SER A 268 -35.26 -7.46 -2.03
CA SER A 268 -35.83 -8.61 -1.31
C SER A 268 -35.34 -9.91 -1.91
N LYS A 269 -35.04 -10.89 -1.06
CA LYS A 269 -34.79 -12.27 -1.49
C LYS A 269 -35.74 -13.20 -0.75
N ASN A 270 -36.59 -13.86 -1.52
CA ASN A 270 -37.49 -14.92 -1.04
C ASN A 270 -36.76 -16.26 -1.19
N ASN A 271 -37.09 -17.22 -0.33
CA ASN A 271 -36.67 -18.64 -0.36
C ASN A 271 -35.37 -18.96 0.39
N PHE A 272 -35.27 -18.53 1.64
CA PHE A 272 -34.45 -19.27 2.60
C PHE A 272 -35.33 -20.36 3.21
N ASN A 273 -35.18 -21.59 2.71
CA ASN A 273 -35.75 -22.76 3.39
C ASN A 273 -34.93 -23.00 4.65
N ILE A 274 -35.59 -22.95 5.81
CA ILE A 274 -34.98 -23.28 7.11
C ILE A 274 -35.05 -24.79 7.33
#